data_AF-A0A5R9L9G0-F1
#
_entry.id   AF-A0A5R9L9G0-F1
#
_cell.length_a   1.000
_cell.length_b   1.000
_cell.length_c   1.000
_cell.angle_alpha   90.00
_cell.angle_beta   90.00
_cell.angle_gamma   90.00
#
_symmetry.space_group_name_H-M   'P 1'
#
loop_
_entity.id
_entity.type
_entity.pdbx_description
1 polymer ?
#
loop_
_entity_poly.entity_id
_entity_poly.type
_entity_poly.pdbx_seq_one_letter_code
_entity_poly.pdbx_strand_id
1 'polypeptide(L)'
;MNDFISKVSPEYIDESVILNYRASLPKWKMQNLVSLRCFFIRWHSLGYYGIDEKVITLLKATRLKVKEAGNIIRQDNPDKGALTDNEHEALNQAIYSAYRNKKIALHEFSAALLASFSGRRPLQIMSLKLKDIVKERTRNGEVRFLINIPRVKQGLGFRQSFRSLNINKSMFDILNQQASASVALIESQIGRALKPAEKDEIPVFVDRTHCKMLVGREKTLDLLVSDRLHASKHTVDIILKKIIKKENVISEKTAQPMKMSARRLRYTIGTRLAREGCSVQVIAELLDHSSIASAGIYIENLPDNAEKISQAVSKKLAFLADVFLGKVQGDRANGNHGLLTKKTCSPCVDTSTIPCHSCIYFRPLHNNADNKEVIYE
;
A
#
# COMPACT_ATOMS: atom_id res chain seq x y z
N MET A 1 -4.35 -9.95 20.63
CA MET A 1 -4.59 -10.60 21.93
C MET A 1 -4.01 -9.78 23.07
N ASN A 2 -2.71 -9.49 23.11
CA ASN A 2 -2.10 -8.71 24.20
C ASN A 2 -2.77 -7.34 24.44
N ASP A 3 -3.02 -6.54 23.39
CA ASP A 3 -3.73 -5.24 23.50
C ASP A 3 -5.20 -5.37 23.96
N PHE A 4 -5.82 -6.53 23.74
CA PHE A 4 -7.17 -6.83 24.24
C PHE A 4 -7.12 -7.17 25.72
N ILE A 5 -6.31 -8.16 26.09
CA ILE A 5 -6.13 -8.59 27.48
C ILE A 5 -5.71 -7.40 28.35
N SER A 6 -4.73 -6.60 27.92
CA SER A 6 -4.25 -5.46 28.72
C SER A 6 -5.30 -4.38 29.00
N LYS A 7 -6.39 -4.33 28.23
CA LYS A 7 -7.41 -3.27 28.31
C LYS A 7 -8.68 -3.69 29.02
N VAL A 8 -9.07 -4.96 28.87
CA VAL A 8 -10.34 -5.47 29.42
C VAL A 8 -10.15 -6.62 30.41
N SER A 9 -8.98 -7.25 30.46
CA SER A 9 -8.61 -8.34 31.38
C SER A 9 -9.74 -9.34 31.73
N PRO A 10 -10.45 -9.93 30.75
CA PRO A 10 -11.62 -10.74 31.04
C PRO A 10 -11.24 -12.15 31.47
N GLU A 11 -11.93 -12.67 32.51
CA GLU A 11 -11.91 -14.11 32.84
C GLU A 11 -12.84 -14.91 31.92
N TYR A 12 -13.92 -14.27 31.44
CA TYR A 12 -14.86 -14.81 30.47
C TYR A 12 -15.28 -13.71 29.49
N ILE A 13 -15.40 -14.05 28.21
CA ILE A 13 -15.70 -13.07 27.15
C ILE A 13 -17.20 -13.06 26.87
N ASP A 14 -17.87 -12.02 27.39
CA ASP A 14 -19.27 -11.70 27.10
C ASP A 14 -19.39 -10.48 26.16
N GLU A 15 -20.63 -10.08 25.86
CA GLU A 15 -20.90 -8.93 24.96
C GLU A 15 -20.35 -7.62 25.52
N SER A 16 -20.41 -7.42 26.84
CA SER A 16 -19.94 -6.22 27.51
C SER A 16 -18.44 -6.02 27.32
N VAL A 17 -17.66 -7.09 27.44
CA VAL A 17 -16.20 -7.09 27.22
C VAL A 17 -15.86 -6.62 25.80
N ILE A 18 -16.60 -7.09 24.79
CA ILE A 18 -16.38 -6.70 23.39
C ILE A 18 -16.75 -5.24 23.14
N LEU A 19 -17.86 -4.78 23.71
CA LEU A 19 -18.32 -3.40 23.58
C LEU A 19 -17.36 -2.44 24.28
N ASN A 20 -16.90 -2.78 25.48
CA ASN A 20 -15.91 -2.00 26.24
C ASN A 20 -14.57 -1.92 25.50
N TYR A 21 -14.08 -3.05 24.99
CA TYR A 21 -12.86 -3.05 24.18
C TYR A 21 -13.04 -2.17 22.94
N ARG A 22 -14.16 -2.30 22.22
CA ARG A 22 -14.45 -1.47 21.04
C ARG A 22 -14.45 0.03 21.37
N ALA A 23 -15.10 0.43 22.47
CA ALA A 23 -15.15 1.82 22.91
C ALA A 23 -13.75 2.36 23.25
N SER A 24 -12.87 1.52 23.79
CA SER A 24 -11.49 1.88 24.09
C SER A 24 -10.57 2.03 22.87
N LEU A 25 -11.03 1.61 21.68
CA LEU A 25 -10.20 1.62 20.47
C LEU A 25 -10.36 2.92 19.69
N PRO A 26 -9.28 3.64 19.38
CA PRO A 26 -9.36 4.71 18.39
C PRO A 26 -9.67 4.11 17.01
N LYS A 27 -10.28 4.92 16.13
CA LYS A 27 -10.72 4.47 14.79
C LYS A 27 -9.65 3.69 14.00
N TRP A 28 -8.38 4.09 14.11
CA TRP A 28 -7.26 3.45 13.40
C TRP A 28 -6.82 2.10 13.97
N LYS A 29 -7.20 1.75 15.21
CA LYS A 29 -6.97 0.42 15.81
C LYS A 29 -8.16 -0.53 15.67
N MET A 30 -9.25 -0.13 15.01
CA MET A 30 -10.42 -1.00 14.78
C MET A 30 -10.09 -2.31 14.07
N GLN A 31 -8.98 -2.36 13.32
CA GLN A 31 -8.45 -3.59 12.72
C GLN A 31 -8.15 -4.68 13.77
N ASN A 32 -7.77 -4.31 14.99
CA ASN A 32 -7.50 -5.27 16.07
C ASN A 32 -8.76 -6.08 16.40
N LEU A 33 -9.91 -5.41 16.52
CA LEU A 33 -11.19 -6.05 16.78
C LEU A 33 -11.65 -6.91 15.59
N VAL A 34 -11.35 -6.51 14.35
CA VAL A 34 -11.61 -7.35 13.17
C VAL A 34 -10.79 -8.64 13.19
N SER A 35 -9.51 -8.57 13.57
CA SER A 35 -8.68 -9.77 13.72
C SER A 35 -9.16 -10.67 14.86
N LEU A 36 -9.53 -10.07 16.00
CA LEU A 36 -10.05 -10.79 17.16
C LEU A 36 -11.39 -11.46 16.88
N ARG A 37 -12.26 -10.85 16.06
CA ARG A 37 -13.50 -11.47 15.60
C ARG A 37 -13.25 -12.85 15.00
N CYS A 38 -12.35 -12.95 14.03
CA CYS A 38 -12.07 -14.24 13.37
C CYS A 38 -11.56 -15.28 14.38
N PHE A 39 -10.72 -14.83 15.31
CA PHE A 39 -10.19 -15.67 16.37
C PHE A 39 -11.28 -16.15 17.34
N PHE A 40 -12.13 -15.27 17.84
CA PHE A 40 -13.23 -15.58 18.76
C PHE A 40 -14.28 -16.49 18.13
N ILE A 41 -14.65 -16.25 16.87
CA ILE A 41 -15.55 -17.15 16.12
C ILE A 41 -14.93 -18.54 16.02
N ARG A 42 -13.62 -18.64 15.72
CA ARG A 42 -12.95 -19.93 15.64
C ARG A 42 -12.83 -20.62 17.00
N TRP A 43 -12.46 -19.88 18.05
CA TRP A 43 -12.38 -20.36 19.44
C TRP A 43 -13.70 -21.02 19.84
N HIS A 44 -14.82 -20.30 19.72
CA HIS A 44 -16.14 -20.83 20.05
C HIS A 44 -16.50 -22.05 19.19
N SER A 45 -16.23 -22.00 17.87
CA SER A 45 -16.54 -23.13 16.97
C SER A 45 -15.77 -24.42 17.28
N LEU A 46 -14.66 -24.33 18.03
CA LEU A 46 -13.87 -25.48 18.46
C LEU A 46 -14.34 -26.02 19.83
N GLY A 47 -15.35 -25.41 20.45
CA GLY A 47 -15.92 -25.86 21.73
C GLY A 47 -15.08 -25.54 22.97
N TYR A 48 -14.07 -24.68 22.85
CA TYR A 48 -13.27 -24.27 24.00
C TYR A 48 -14.04 -23.29 24.90
N TYR A 49 -13.97 -23.50 26.20
CA TYR A 49 -14.54 -22.61 27.22
C TYR A 49 -13.93 -21.20 27.14
N GLY A 50 -14.69 -20.20 27.61
CA GLY A 50 -14.21 -18.82 27.80
C GLY A 50 -14.89 -17.74 26.94
N ILE A 51 -15.89 -18.10 26.11
CA ILE A 51 -16.62 -17.15 25.28
C ILE A 51 -18.10 -17.50 25.16
N ASP A 52 -18.97 -16.49 25.30
CA ASP A 52 -20.42 -16.62 25.16
C ASP A 52 -20.82 -16.74 23.67
N GLU A 53 -21.86 -17.52 23.39
CA GLU A 53 -22.48 -17.60 22.06
C GLU A 53 -23.03 -16.24 21.61
N LYS A 54 -23.55 -15.43 22.52
CA LYS A 54 -24.06 -14.08 22.23
C LYS A 54 -22.97 -13.16 21.66
N VAL A 55 -21.71 -13.33 22.09
CA VAL A 55 -20.57 -12.61 21.51
C VAL A 55 -20.40 -12.94 20.04
N ILE A 56 -20.59 -14.19 19.65
CA ILE A 56 -20.49 -14.62 18.25
C ILE A 56 -21.58 -13.96 17.42
N THR A 57 -22.80 -13.92 17.94
CA THR A 57 -23.94 -13.23 17.32
C THR A 57 -23.67 -11.74 17.15
N LEU A 58 -23.24 -11.05 18.22
CA LEU A 58 -22.86 -9.64 18.20
C LEU A 58 -21.77 -9.35 17.17
N LEU A 59 -20.69 -10.16 17.16
CA LEU A 59 -19.55 -9.95 16.29
C LEU A 59 -19.90 -10.16 14.81
N LYS A 60 -20.77 -11.12 14.49
CA LYS A 60 -21.28 -11.36 13.12
C LYS A 60 -22.19 -10.22 12.65
N ALA A 61 -23.09 -9.73 13.50
CA ALA A 61 -24.00 -8.63 13.17
C ALA A 61 -23.29 -7.27 13.06
N THR A 62 -22.21 -7.09 13.79
CA THR A 62 -21.51 -5.79 13.84
C THR A 62 -20.79 -5.47 12.53
N ARG A 63 -21.16 -4.35 11.89
CA ARG A 63 -20.35 -3.80 10.78
C ARG A 63 -19.15 -3.01 11.33
N LEU A 64 -17.95 -3.57 11.18
CA LEU A 64 -16.70 -2.87 11.51
C LEU A 64 -16.15 -2.22 10.25
N LYS A 65 -16.17 -0.88 10.19
CA LYS A 65 -15.53 -0.14 9.09
C LYS A 65 -14.02 -0.29 9.20
N VAL A 66 -13.43 -1.03 8.27
CA VAL A 66 -11.97 -1.14 8.09
C VAL A 66 -11.49 0.07 7.28
N LYS A 67 -10.23 0.45 7.46
CA LYS A 67 -9.57 1.46 6.62
C LYS A 67 -9.75 1.08 5.15
N GLU A 68 -10.30 1.99 4.36
CA GLU A 68 -10.45 1.78 2.92
C GLU A 68 -9.10 1.55 2.26
N ALA A 69 -9.06 0.53 1.40
CA ALA A 69 -7.89 0.26 0.58
C ALA A 69 -7.64 1.45 -0.35
N GLY A 70 -6.37 1.79 -0.59
CA GLY A 70 -6.00 2.84 -1.53
C GLY A 70 -5.99 4.28 -0.97
N ASN A 71 -6.43 4.53 0.27
CA ASN A 71 -6.44 5.91 0.83
C ASN A 71 -5.09 6.64 0.76
N ILE A 72 -3.97 5.93 0.87
CA ILE A 72 -2.63 6.53 0.76
C ILE A 72 -2.37 7.08 -0.65
N ILE A 73 -2.86 6.37 -1.68
CA ILE A 73 -2.71 6.75 -3.09
C ILE A 73 -3.70 7.88 -3.41
N ARG A 74 -4.95 7.78 -2.93
CA ARG A 74 -5.98 8.83 -3.09
C ARG A 74 -5.60 10.17 -2.51
N GLN A 75 -4.82 10.17 -1.44
CA GLN A 75 -4.37 11.39 -0.77
C GLN A 75 -3.02 11.90 -1.30
N ASP A 76 -2.46 11.28 -2.36
CA ASP A 76 -1.09 11.50 -2.85
C ASP A 76 -0.07 11.72 -1.73
N ASN A 77 -0.08 10.83 -0.74
CA ASN A 77 0.73 11.05 0.47
C ASN A 77 2.23 11.15 0.10
N PRO A 78 2.94 12.24 0.44
CA PRO A 78 4.30 12.49 -0.06
C PRO A 78 5.35 11.51 0.50
N ASP A 79 5.06 10.84 1.62
CA ASP A 79 5.97 9.90 2.27
C ASP A 79 5.68 8.42 1.96
N LYS A 80 4.40 8.09 1.70
CA LYS A 80 3.91 6.70 1.62
C LYS A 80 3.26 6.37 0.29
N GLY A 81 2.87 7.39 -0.49
CA GLY A 81 2.28 7.30 -1.82
C GLY A 81 3.32 7.03 -2.92
N ALA A 82 2.89 7.08 -4.17
CA ALA A 82 3.78 6.89 -5.31
C ALA A 82 4.92 7.92 -5.30
N LEU A 83 6.12 7.49 -5.72
CA LEU A 83 7.22 8.40 -6.04
C LEU A 83 6.86 9.21 -7.29
N THR A 84 7.42 10.41 -7.40
CA THR A 84 7.48 11.11 -8.70
C THR A 84 8.48 10.41 -9.62
N ASP A 85 8.48 10.79 -10.90
CA ASP A 85 9.45 10.24 -11.85
C ASP A 85 10.89 10.64 -11.51
N ASN A 86 11.11 11.87 -11.04
CA ASN A 86 12.41 12.33 -10.54
C ASN A 86 12.84 11.56 -9.29
N GLU A 87 11.95 11.37 -8.32
CA GLU A 87 12.26 10.59 -7.11
C GLU A 87 12.58 9.14 -7.44
N HIS A 88 11.87 8.54 -8.39
CA HIS A 88 12.12 7.17 -8.83
C HIS A 88 13.44 7.05 -9.59
N GLU A 89 13.76 8.01 -10.45
CA GLU A 89 15.05 8.10 -11.15
C GLU A 89 16.20 8.28 -10.15
N ALA A 90 16.08 9.21 -9.20
CA ALA A 90 17.06 9.44 -8.14
C ALA A 90 17.29 8.19 -7.28
N LEU A 91 16.22 7.44 -6.97
CA LEU A 91 16.34 6.14 -6.30
C LEU A 91 17.14 5.14 -7.14
N ASN A 92 16.83 5.00 -8.42
CA ASN A 92 17.53 4.05 -9.29
C ASN A 92 19.01 4.43 -9.43
N GLN A 93 19.33 5.71 -9.63
CA GLN A 93 20.69 6.23 -9.64
C GLN A 93 21.42 5.94 -8.33
N ALA A 94 20.75 6.12 -7.18
CA ALA A 94 21.30 5.78 -5.87
C ALA A 94 21.56 4.26 -5.72
N ILE A 95 20.67 3.39 -6.22
CA ILE A 95 20.89 1.94 -6.24
C ILE A 95 22.17 1.59 -7.02
N TYR A 96 22.34 2.16 -8.22
CA TYR A 96 23.54 1.95 -9.04
C TYR A 96 24.81 2.54 -8.40
N SER A 97 24.75 3.78 -7.90
CA SER A 97 25.86 4.45 -7.20
C SER A 97 26.32 3.65 -5.98
N ALA A 98 25.38 3.21 -5.14
CA ALA A 98 25.69 2.44 -3.95
C ALA A 98 26.40 1.13 -4.29
N TYR A 99 25.99 0.45 -5.36
CA TYR A 99 26.64 -0.80 -5.79
C TYR A 99 28.02 -0.54 -6.41
N ARG A 100 28.11 0.43 -7.33
CA ARG A 100 29.38 0.82 -7.99
C ARG A 100 30.44 1.23 -6.96
N ASN A 101 30.04 1.96 -5.93
CA ASN A 101 30.90 2.42 -4.85
C ASN A 101 31.09 1.37 -3.73
N LYS A 102 30.68 0.11 -3.94
CA LYS A 102 30.80 -1.01 -2.98
C LYS A 102 30.16 -0.75 -1.61
N LYS A 103 29.20 0.18 -1.54
CA LYS A 103 28.45 0.51 -0.32
C LYS A 103 27.37 -0.54 -0.02
N ILE A 104 26.92 -1.28 -1.03
CA ILE A 104 25.99 -2.41 -0.91
C ILE A 104 26.53 -3.62 -1.69
N ALA A 105 26.10 -4.82 -1.30
CA ALA A 105 26.49 -6.07 -1.95
C ALA A 105 25.57 -6.43 -3.13
N LEU A 106 25.98 -7.41 -3.96
CA LEU A 106 25.22 -7.86 -5.14
C LEU A 106 23.78 -8.30 -4.80
N HIS A 107 23.57 -9.02 -3.70
CA HIS A 107 22.23 -9.45 -3.27
C HIS A 107 21.33 -8.25 -2.91
N GLU A 108 21.92 -7.18 -2.36
CA GLU A 108 21.18 -5.97 -2.02
C GLU A 108 20.83 -5.19 -3.29
N PHE A 109 21.81 -5.04 -4.19
CA PHE A 109 21.65 -4.37 -5.48
C PHE A 109 20.57 -5.05 -6.34
N SER A 110 20.69 -6.35 -6.57
CA SER A 110 19.75 -7.12 -7.39
C SER A 110 18.33 -7.15 -6.80
N ALA A 111 18.17 -7.29 -5.47
CA ALA A 111 16.86 -7.23 -4.82
C ALA A 111 16.20 -5.85 -4.93
N ALA A 112 16.96 -4.77 -4.71
CA ALA A 112 16.46 -3.41 -4.82
C ALA A 112 16.06 -3.07 -6.26
N LEU A 113 16.90 -3.43 -7.22
CA LEU A 113 16.66 -3.20 -8.64
C LEU A 113 15.42 -3.97 -9.13
N LEU A 114 15.28 -5.24 -8.75
CA LEU A 114 14.10 -6.04 -9.10
C LEU A 114 12.82 -5.51 -8.42
N ALA A 115 12.90 -5.05 -7.18
CA ALA A 115 11.77 -4.41 -6.50
C ALA A 115 11.35 -3.11 -7.20
N SER A 116 12.32 -2.29 -7.61
CA SER A 116 12.11 -1.02 -8.31
C SER A 116 11.48 -1.26 -9.68
N PHE A 117 12.02 -2.22 -10.45
CA PHE A 117 11.54 -2.59 -11.78
C PHE A 117 10.11 -3.17 -11.78
N SER A 118 9.81 -4.09 -10.84
CA SER A 118 8.61 -4.92 -10.94
C SER A 118 7.44 -4.47 -10.05
N GLY A 119 7.68 -3.67 -9.01
CA GLY A 119 6.65 -3.34 -8.01
C GLY A 119 6.04 -4.56 -7.30
N ARG A 120 6.71 -5.73 -7.36
CA ARG A 120 6.25 -6.98 -6.75
C ARG A 120 6.40 -6.92 -5.24
N ARG A 121 5.60 -7.71 -4.51
CA ARG A 121 5.66 -7.73 -3.05
C ARG A 121 7.00 -8.34 -2.61
N PRO A 122 7.62 -7.86 -1.50
CA PRO A 122 8.88 -8.40 -1.02
C PRO A 122 8.92 -9.91 -0.87
N LEU A 123 7.84 -10.50 -0.34
CA LEU A 123 7.74 -11.95 -0.19
C LEU A 123 7.85 -12.67 -1.54
N GLN A 124 7.30 -12.12 -2.63
CA GLN A 124 7.37 -12.72 -3.96
C GLN A 124 8.81 -12.69 -4.49
N ILE A 125 9.50 -11.56 -4.31
CA ILE A 125 10.90 -11.38 -4.72
C ILE A 125 11.82 -12.32 -3.93
N MET A 126 11.66 -12.36 -2.60
CA MET A 126 12.47 -13.22 -1.74
C MET A 126 12.16 -14.70 -1.89
N SER A 127 11.00 -15.07 -2.46
CA SER A 127 10.64 -16.47 -2.70
C SER A 127 11.19 -17.01 -4.02
N LEU A 128 11.94 -16.24 -4.81
CA LEU A 128 12.50 -16.69 -6.07
C LEU A 128 13.57 -17.76 -5.88
N LYS A 129 13.63 -18.71 -6.81
CA LYS A 129 14.64 -19.76 -6.92
C LYS A 129 15.37 -19.67 -8.26
N LEU A 130 16.51 -20.33 -8.37
CA LEU A 130 17.32 -20.32 -9.59
C LEU A 130 16.50 -20.72 -10.83
N LYS A 131 15.69 -21.78 -10.72
CA LYS A 131 14.82 -22.27 -11.81
C LYS A 131 13.76 -21.27 -12.31
N ASP A 132 13.52 -20.20 -11.56
CA ASP A 132 12.55 -19.18 -11.95
C ASP A 132 13.14 -18.18 -12.96
N ILE A 133 14.47 -18.14 -13.12
CA ILE A 133 15.16 -17.24 -14.05
C ILE A 133 15.32 -17.99 -15.38
N VAL A 134 14.44 -17.69 -16.34
CA VAL A 134 14.28 -18.50 -17.56
C VAL A 134 14.74 -17.72 -18.78
N LYS A 135 15.48 -18.41 -19.66
CA LYS A 135 15.80 -17.95 -21.01
C LYS A 135 15.07 -18.85 -22.00
N GLU A 136 14.15 -18.27 -22.77
CA GLU A 136 13.37 -19.00 -23.76
C GLU A 136 13.69 -18.49 -25.16
N ARG A 137 13.65 -19.40 -26.14
CA ARG A 137 13.69 -19.03 -27.56
C ARG A 137 12.30 -19.21 -28.14
N THR A 138 11.75 -18.15 -28.71
CA THR A 138 10.44 -18.18 -29.36
C THR A 138 10.51 -19.00 -30.65
N ARG A 139 9.32 -19.37 -31.19
CA ARG A 139 9.20 -20.02 -32.50
C ARG A 139 9.87 -19.24 -33.64
N ASN A 140 9.96 -17.92 -33.48
CA ASN A 140 10.55 -17.01 -34.46
C ASN A 140 12.07 -16.82 -34.26
N GLY A 141 12.70 -17.54 -33.32
CA GLY A 141 14.13 -17.45 -33.03
C GLY A 141 14.54 -16.33 -32.06
N GLU A 142 13.62 -15.42 -31.69
CA GLU A 142 13.89 -14.37 -30.70
C GLU A 142 14.13 -14.96 -29.32
N VAL A 143 15.13 -14.44 -28.61
CA VAL A 143 15.44 -14.83 -27.23
C VAL A 143 14.69 -13.91 -26.27
N ARG A 144 13.90 -14.51 -25.37
CA ARG A 144 13.20 -13.82 -24.27
C ARG A 144 13.81 -14.21 -22.93
N PHE A 145 13.89 -13.24 -22.04
CA PHE A 145 14.31 -13.43 -20.67
C PHE A 145 13.13 -13.21 -19.75
N LEU A 146 12.84 -14.19 -18.90
CA LEU A 146 11.66 -14.27 -18.07
C LEU A 146 12.04 -14.52 -16.61
N ILE A 147 11.21 -14.02 -15.70
CA ILE A 147 11.20 -14.47 -14.31
C ILE A 147 9.82 -15.02 -13.98
N ASN A 148 9.75 -16.26 -13.52
CA ASN A 148 8.53 -16.87 -12.99
C ASN A 148 8.36 -16.53 -11.52
N ILE A 149 7.57 -15.50 -11.22
CA ILE A 149 7.45 -14.96 -9.87
C ILE A 149 6.32 -15.68 -9.12
N PRO A 150 6.58 -16.27 -7.94
CA PRO A 150 5.54 -16.89 -7.13
C PRO A 150 4.43 -15.90 -6.76
N ARG A 151 3.18 -16.32 -6.90
CA ARG A 151 2.02 -15.54 -6.44
C ARG A 151 1.83 -15.76 -4.94
N VAL A 152 1.35 -14.72 -4.26
CA VAL A 152 1.05 -14.75 -2.82
C VAL A 152 -0.33 -14.17 -2.55
N LYS A 153 -0.91 -14.47 -1.38
CA LYS A 153 -2.24 -14.00 -0.95
C LYS A 153 -3.41 -14.49 -1.81
N GLN A 154 -3.25 -15.62 -2.50
CA GLN A 154 -4.34 -16.31 -3.21
C GLN A 154 -5.03 -17.39 -2.36
N GLY A 155 -4.63 -17.55 -1.09
CA GLY A 155 -5.03 -18.69 -0.26
C GLY A 155 -4.29 -20.00 -0.58
N LEU A 156 -3.43 -19.98 -1.60
CA LEU A 156 -2.58 -21.10 -1.99
C LEU A 156 -1.33 -21.22 -1.13
N GLY A 157 -0.79 -22.44 -1.07
CA GLY A 157 0.47 -22.75 -0.39
C GLY A 157 1.70 -22.15 -1.07
N PHE A 158 2.86 -22.33 -0.43
CA PHE A 158 4.13 -21.81 -0.91
C PHE A 158 4.42 -22.28 -2.35
N ARG A 159 4.68 -21.32 -3.26
CA ARG A 159 5.08 -21.56 -4.65
C ARG A 159 4.14 -22.51 -5.43
N GLN A 160 2.84 -22.50 -5.13
CA GLN A 160 1.84 -23.30 -5.87
C GLN A 160 1.34 -22.62 -7.16
N SER A 161 1.58 -21.32 -7.34
CA SER A 161 1.21 -20.60 -8.56
C SER A 161 2.20 -19.50 -8.87
N PHE A 162 2.34 -19.18 -10.16
CA PHE A 162 3.36 -18.28 -10.67
C PHE A 162 2.78 -17.26 -11.64
N ARG A 163 3.53 -16.18 -11.85
CA ARG A 163 3.29 -15.20 -12.90
C ARG A 163 4.62 -14.84 -13.56
N SER A 164 4.70 -15.05 -14.87
CA SER A 164 5.88 -14.73 -15.65
C SER A 164 5.99 -13.23 -15.88
N LEU A 165 7.20 -12.70 -15.82
CA LEU A 165 7.52 -11.30 -16.09
C LEU A 165 8.68 -11.24 -17.07
N ASN A 166 8.49 -10.53 -18.19
CA ASN A 166 9.57 -10.22 -19.12
C ASN A 166 10.56 -9.25 -18.47
N ILE A 167 11.85 -9.56 -18.63
CA ILE A 167 12.95 -8.72 -18.17
C ILE A 167 13.94 -8.49 -19.31
N ASN A 168 14.73 -7.42 -19.21
CA ASN A 168 15.82 -7.19 -20.14
C ASN A 168 17.03 -8.09 -19.82
N LYS A 169 17.95 -8.19 -20.77
CA LYS A 169 19.17 -9.01 -20.63
C LYS A 169 20.02 -8.59 -19.42
N SER A 170 20.16 -7.29 -19.17
CA SER A 170 20.95 -6.78 -18.04
C SER A 170 20.43 -7.29 -16.69
N MET A 171 19.11 -7.19 -16.46
CA MET A 171 18.47 -7.72 -15.26
C MET A 171 18.63 -9.25 -15.16
N PHE A 172 18.51 -9.95 -16.28
CA PHE A 172 18.69 -11.41 -16.34
C PHE A 172 20.11 -11.80 -15.91
N ASP A 173 21.12 -11.12 -16.44
CA ASP A 173 22.53 -11.37 -16.13
C ASP A 173 22.82 -11.08 -14.64
N ILE A 174 22.30 -9.96 -14.10
CA ILE A 174 22.43 -9.59 -12.67
C ILE A 174 21.81 -10.65 -11.76
N LEU A 175 20.60 -11.13 -12.08
CA LEU A 175 19.91 -12.14 -11.28
C LEU A 175 20.60 -13.50 -11.35
N ASN A 176 21.11 -13.90 -12.52
CA ASN A 176 21.91 -15.13 -12.64
C ASN A 176 23.22 -15.03 -11.85
N GLN A 177 23.87 -13.86 -11.84
CA GLN A 177 25.06 -13.63 -11.03
C GLN A 177 24.74 -13.79 -9.53
N GLN A 178 23.62 -13.23 -9.08
CA GLN A 178 23.18 -13.36 -7.69
C GLN A 178 22.75 -14.80 -7.34
N ALA A 179 22.05 -15.49 -8.23
CA ALA A 179 21.68 -16.90 -8.05
C ALA A 179 22.92 -17.78 -7.98
N SER A 180 23.92 -17.55 -8.85
CA SER A 180 25.20 -18.27 -8.81
C SER A 180 25.97 -18.01 -7.52
N ALA A 181 25.98 -16.78 -7.02
CA ALA A 181 26.57 -16.46 -5.72
C ALA A 181 25.87 -17.18 -4.56
N SER A 182 24.55 -17.37 -4.67
CA SER A 182 23.75 -18.13 -3.70
C SER A 182 24.06 -19.63 -3.74
N VAL A 183 24.21 -20.20 -4.95
CA VAL A 183 24.68 -21.58 -5.15
C VAL A 183 26.05 -21.78 -4.51
N ALA A 184 27.01 -20.91 -4.81
CA ALA A 184 28.37 -20.99 -4.26
C ALA A 184 28.38 -20.86 -2.73
N LEU A 185 27.54 -20.00 -2.16
CA LEU A 185 27.37 -19.89 -0.71
C LEU A 185 26.88 -21.21 -0.10
N ILE A 186 25.86 -21.85 -0.70
CA ILE A 186 25.32 -23.10 -0.20
C ILE A 186 26.34 -24.24 -0.37
N GLU A 187 26.99 -24.37 -1.52
CA GLU A 187 28.04 -25.36 -1.78
C GLU A 187 29.19 -25.26 -0.77
N SER A 188 29.61 -24.04 -0.42
CA SER A 188 30.59 -23.78 0.64
C SER A 188 30.11 -24.24 2.03
N GLN A 189 28.82 -24.11 2.34
CA GLN A 189 28.28 -24.52 3.65
C GLN A 189 28.13 -26.04 3.79
N ILE A 190 27.80 -26.73 2.70
CA ILE A 190 27.63 -28.20 2.70
C ILE A 190 28.95 -28.94 2.40
N GLY A 191 29.99 -28.24 1.93
CA GLY A 191 31.29 -28.84 1.61
C GLY A 191 31.29 -29.74 0.38
N ARG A 192 30.32 -29.58 -0.52
CA ARG A 192 30.21 -30.35 -1.77
C ARG A 192 29.52 -29.55 -2.87
N ALA A 193 29.72 -29.97 -4.11
CA ALA A 193 28.93 -29.47 -5.24
C ALA A 193 27.47 -29.91 -5.14
N LEU A 194 26.55 -29.03 -5.53
CA LEU A 194 25.12 -29.33 -5.61
C LEU A 194 24.80 -30.09 -6.91
N LYS A 195 23.87 -31.04 -6.83
CA LYS A 195 23.32 -31.72 -8.02
C LYS A 195 22.46 -30.73 -8.83
N PRO A 196 22.27 -30.92 -10.15
CA PRO A 196 21.43 -30.04 -10.96
C PRO A 196 20.02 -29.82 -10.36
N ALA A 197 19.35 -30.88 -9.93
CA ALA A 197 18.04 -30.79 -9.29
C ALA A 197 18.04 -30.00 -7.97
N GLU A 198 19.16 -29.98 -7.24
CA GLU A 198 19.29 -29.16 -6.04
C GLU A 198 19.55 -27.69 -6.38
N LYS A 199 20.35 -27.42 -7.43
CA LYS A 199 20.65 -26.07 -7.91
C LYS A 199 19.37 -25.33 -8.29
N ASP A 200 18.45 -26.00 -8.96
CA ASP A 200 17.15 -25.47 -9.34
C ASP A 200 16.31 -25.02 -8.14
N GLU A 201 16.49 -25.67 -6.99
CA GLU A 201 15.76 -25.36 -5.76
C GLU A 201 16.42 -24.29 -4.89
N ILE A 202 17.61 -23.80 -5.26
CA ILE A 202 18.33 -22.77 -4.49
C ILE A 202 17.60 -21.43 -4.57
N PRO A 203 17.29 -20.79 -3.42
CA PRO A 203 16.79 -19.43 -3.41
C PRO A 203 17.75 -18.44 -4.08
N VAL A 204 17.23 -17.50 -4.86
CA VAL A 204 18.04 -16.38 -5.40
C VAL A 204 18.54 -15.48 -4.28
N PHE A 205 17.75 -15.36 -3.20
CA PHE A 205 18.06 -14.58 -2.01
C PHE A 205 18.02 -15.49 -0.79
N VAL A 206 19.20 -15.88 -0.33
CA VAL A 206 19.36 -16.85 0.76
C VAL A 206 19.49 -16.16 2.11
N ASP A 207 18.89 -16.74 3.15
CA ASP A 207 19.14 -16.39 4.54
C ASP A 207 20.41 -17.09 5.06
N ARG A 208 21.48 -16.31 5.25
CA ARG A 208 22.77 -16.80 5.74
C ARG A 208 22.69 -17.46 7.12
N THR A 209 21.75 -17.06 7.97
CA THR A 209 21.60 -17.65 9.30
C THR A 209 20.99 -19.04 9.22
N HIS A 210 19.96 -19.21 8.38
CA HIS A 210 19.31 -20.49 8.15
C HIS A 210 20.15 -21.45 7.30
N CYS A 211 21.14 -20.97 6.52
CA CYS A 211 22.09 -21.86 5.83
C CYS A 211 22.79 -22.85 6.78
N LYS A 212 22.99 -22.48 8.04
CA LYS A 212 23.62 -23.35 9.04
C LYS A 212 22.85 -24.65 9.27
N MET A 213 21.54 -24.67 8.96
CA MET A 213 20.70 -25.86 9.04
C MET A 213 21.09 -26.96 8.03
N LEU A 214 21.92 -26.63 7.03
CA LEU A 214 22.38 -27.59 6.02
C LEU A 214 23.65 -28.33 6.45
N VAL A 215 24.38 -27.84 7.45
CA VAL A 215 25.63 -28.46 7.91
C VAL A 215 25.33 -29.83 8.50
N GLY A 216 26.00 -30.87 8.01
CA GLY A 216 25.87 -32.25 8.51
C GLY A 216 24.55 -32.95 8.16
N ARG A 217 23.74 -32.37 7.25
CA ARG A 217 22.43 -32.93 6.87
C ARG A 217 22.55 -33.80 5.62
N GLU A 218 22.14 -35.07 5.72
CA GLU A 218 22.16 -35.99 4.56
C GLU A 218 21.08 -35.64 3.50
N LYS A 219 19.87 -35.27 3.94
CA LYS A 219 18.75 -34.87 3.08
C LYS A 219 18.62 -33.34 3.00
N THR A 220 19.47 -32.74 2.18
CA THR A 220 19.48 -31.29 1.90
C THR A 220 18.28 -30.84 1.07
N LEU A 221 17.83 -31.67 0.12
CA LEU A 221 16.79 -31.31 -0.85
C LEU A 221 15.46 -30.91 -0.21
N ASP A 222 15.01 -31.60 0.86
CA ASP A 222 13.76 -31.27 1.55
C ASP A 222 13.75 -29.83 2.08
N LEU A 223 14.92 -29.36 2.54
CA LEU A 223 15.08 -28.00 3.04
C LEU A 223 15.15 -26.98 1.90
N LEU A 224 15.83 -27.33 0.80
CA LEU A 224 15.90 -26.50 -0.42
C LEU A 224 14.52 -26.30 -1.05
N VAL A 225 13.69 -27.35 -1.07
CA VAL A 225 12.31 -27.27 -1.59
C VAL A 225 11.45 -26.35 -0.73
N SER A 226 11.63 -26.37 0.59
CA SER A 226 10.89 -25.56 1.56
C SER A 226 11.18 -24.05 1.47
N ASP A 227 10.47 -23.25 2.26
CA ASP A 227 10.66 -21.80 2.37
C ASP A 227 11.78 -21.39 3.33
N ARG A 228 12.36 -22.34 4.10
CA ARG A 228 13.23 -22.03 5.26
C ARG A 228 14.56 -21.36 4.96
N LEU A 229 15.08 -21.50 3.74
CA LEU A 229 16.36 -20.91 3.35
C LEU A 229 16.22 -19.55 2.66
N HIS A 230 14.99 -19.08 2.43
CA HIS A 230 14.76 -17.81 1.76
C HIS A 230 14.99 -16.65 2.73
N ALA A 231 15.57 -15.57 2.23
CA ALA A 231 15.70 -14.34 2.97
C ALA A 231 14.32 -13.81 3.42
N SER A 232 14.28 -13.13 4.57
CA SER A 232 13.05 -12.58 5.11
C SER A 232 12.37 -11.59 4.14
N LYS A 233 11.03 -11.55 4.14
CA LYS A 233 10.27 -10.52 3.41
C LYS A 233 10.64 -9.08 3.80
N HIS A 234 11.22 -8.87 4.98
CA HIS A 234 11.63 -7.56 5.48
C HIS A 234 12.94 -7.07 4.83
N THR A 235 13.71 -7.97 4.22
CA THR A 235 15.03 -7.70 3.63
C THR A 235 14.97 -6.58 2.59
N VAL A 236 13.97 -6.57 1.70
CA VAL A 236 13.83 -5.53 0.67
C VAL A 236 13.67 -4.14 1.31
N ASP A 237 12.81 -3.99 2.32
CA ASP A 237 12.61 -2.70 2.99
C ASP A 237 13.87 -2.24 3.75
N ILE A 238 14.62 -3.17 4.34
CA ILE A 238 15.90 -2.88 5.01
C ILE A 238 16.92 -2.38 4.00
N ILE A 239 17.06 -3.07 2.86
CA ILE A 239 17.97 -2.68 1.77
C ILE A 239 17.62 -1.28 1.26
N LEU A 240 16.35 -1.02 0.94
CA LEU A 240 15.93 0.28 0.42
C LEU A 240 16.28 1.41 1.41
N LYS A 241 15.97 1.24 2.70
CA LYS A 241 16.33 2.22 3.74
C LYS A 241 17.84 2.40 3.88
N LYS A 242 18.61 1.31 3.78
CA LYS A 242 20.08 1.35 3.79
C LYS A 242 20.61 2.19 2.63
N ILE A 243 20.08 2.00 1.42
CA ILE A 243 20.48 2.75 0.22
C ILE A 243 20.19 4.24 0.40
N ILE A 244 18.97 4.60 0.81
CA ILE A 244 18.60 6.00 1.08
C ILE A 244 19.58 6.65 2.06
N LYS A 245 19.90 5.96 3.17
CA LYS A 245 20.82 6.46 4.18
C LYS A 245 22.26 6.60 3.66
N LYS A 246 22.75 5.65 2.86
CA LYS A 246 24.15 5.64 2.37
C LYS A 246 24.41 6.61 1.20
N GLU A 247 23.37 6.92 0.43
CA GLU A 247 23.44 7.85 -0.71
C GLU A 247 22.83 9.21 -0.40
N ASN A 248 22.31 9.44 0.82
CA ASN A 248 21.66 10.68 1.23
C ASN A 248 20.57 11.15 0.25
N VAL A 249 19.74 10.22 -0.22
CA VAL A 249 18.71 10.53 -1.22
C VAL A 249 17.60 11.38 -0.59
N ILE A 250 17.44 12.59 -1.08
CA ILE A 250 16.44 13.55 -0.63
C ILE A 250 15.20 13.45 -1.53
N SER A 251 14.02 13.49 -0.90
CA SER A 251 12.74 13.56 -1.60
C SER A 251 12.48 14.99 -2.05
N GLU A 252 12.21 15.21 -3.34
CA GLU A 252 11.87 16.54 -3.86
C GLU A 252 10.55 17.06 -3.28
N LYS A 253 9.60 16.16 -2.96
CA LYS A 253 8.30 16.53 -2.38
C LYS A 253 8.41 17.08 -0.96
N THR A 254 9.38 16.60 -0.18
CA THR A 254 9.46 16.87 1.26
C THR A 254 10.72 17.62 1.68
N ALA A 255 11.72 17.72 0.81
CA ALA A 255 13.07 18.19 1.13
C ALA A 255 13.73 17.46 2.32
N GLN A 256 13.27 16.24 2.61
CA GLN A 256 13.76 15.38 3.69
C GLN A 256 14.31 14.06 3.13
N PRO A 257 15.09 13.28 3.90
CA PRO A 257 15.52 11.95 3.49
C PRO A 257 14.33 11.08 3.05
N MET A 258 14.41 10.53 1.85
CA MET A 258 13.28 9.87 1.19
C MET A 258 12.82 8.62 1.94
N LYS A 259 11.56 8.60 2.40
CA LYS A 259 11.01 7.43 3.10
C LYS A 259 10.67 6.30 2.12
N MET A 260 11.44 5.21 2.15
CA MET A 260 11.25 4.09 1.23
C MET A 260 10.67 2.83 1.85
N SER A 261 9.86 2.15 1.04
CA SER A 261 9.40 0.77 1.24
C SER A 261 9.05 0.14 -0.11
N ALA A 262 9.03 -1.18 -0.20
CA ALA A 262 8.61 -1.90 -1.40
C ALA A 262 7.13 -1.65 -1.74
N ARG A 263 6.30 -1.35 -0.74
CA ARG A 263 4.91 -0.91 -0.98
C ARG A 263 4.88 0.42 -1.73
N ARG A 264 5.80 1.34 -1.41
CA ARG A 264 5.92 2.63 -2.10
C ARG A 264 6.27 2.40 -3.59
N LEU A 265 7.25 1.55 -3.87
CA LEU A 265 7.61 1.14 -5.24
C LEU A 265 6.44 0.52 -6.00
N ARG A 266 5.67 -0.36 -5.36
CA ARG A 266 4.45 -0.91 -5.95
C ARG A 266 3.45 0.17 -6.34
N TYR A 267 3.28 1.18 -5.49
CA TYR A 267 2.40 2.31 -5.81
C TYR A 267 2.96 3.15 -6.94
N THR A 268 4.27 3.41 -6.95
CA THR A 268 4.96 4.09 -8.05
C THR A 268 4.69 3.41 -9.38
N ILE A 269 4.93 2.09 -9.50
CA ILE A 269 4.71 1.35 -10.74
C ILE A 269 3.23 1.35 -11.15
N GLY A 270 2.31 1.11 -10.21
CA GLY A 270 0.87 1.15 -10.51
C GLY A 270 0.40 2.51 -11.02
N THR A 271 0.84 3.59 -10.36
CA THR A 271 0.49 4.97 -10.75
C THR A 271 1.16 5.37 -12.06
N ARG A 272 2.41 4.97 -12.33
CA ARG A 272 3.08 5.23 -13.60
C ARG A 272 2.38 4.55 -14.78
N LEU A 273 2.08 3.25 -14.65
CA LEU A 273 1.33 2.52 -15.68
C LEU A 273 -0.04 3.16 -15.94
N ALA A 274 -0.72 3.61 -14.89
CA ALA A 274 -1.99 4.33 -15.05
C ALA A 274 -1.81 5.65 -15.83
N ARG A 275 -0.75 6.43 -15.53
CA ARG A 275 -0.43 7.68 -16.24
C ARG A 275 -0.04 7.45 -17.70
N GLU A 276 0.60 6.32 -18.00
CA GLU A 276 0.93 5.87 -19.36
C GLU A 276 -0.31 5.35 -20.12
N GLY A 277 -1.51 5.40 -19.52
CA GLY A 277 -2.77 5.00 -20.17
C GLY A 277 -3.01 3.49 -20.20
N CYS A 278 -2.24 2.70 -19.43
CA CYS A 278 -2.47 1.25 -19.36
C CYS A 278 -3.85 0.94 -18.77
N SER A 279 -4.52 -0.06 -19.35
CA SER A 279 -5.80 -0.52 -18.82
C SER A 279 -5.67 -1.11 -17.41
N VAL A 280 -6.75 -1.05 -16.64
CA VAL A 280 -6.79 -1.58 -15.27
C VAL A 280 -6.44 -3.08 -15.22
N GLN A 281 -6.76 -3.82 -16.29
CA GLN A 281 -6.42 -5.23 -16.48
C GLN A 281 -4.91 -5.42 -16.64
N VAL A 282 -4.24 -4.59 -17.44
CA VAL A 282 -2.79 -4.64 -17.63
C VAL A 282 -2.07 -4.31 -16.32
N ILE A 283 -2.53 -3.28 -15.59
CA ILE A 283 -1.97 -2.93 -14.28
C ILE A 283 -2.16 -4.08 -13.28
N ALA A 284 -3.36 -4.68 -13.23
CA ALA A 284 -3.62 -5.85 -12.39
C ALA A 284 -2.72 -7.03 -12.77
N GLU A 285 -2.46 -7.23 -14.06
CA GLU A 285 -1.60 -8.28 -14.56
C GLU A 285 -0.14 -8.05 -14.12
N LEU A 286 0.41 -6.88 -14.42
CA LEU A 286 1.79 -6.51 -14.12
C LEU A 286 2.07 -6.45 -12.62
N LEU A 287 1.11 -6.07 -11.78
CA LEU A 287 1.30 -6.02 -10.33
C LEU A 287 0.92 -7.31 -9.60
N ASP A 288 0.32 -8.31 -10.25
CA ASP A 288 -0.19 -9.52 -9.58
C ASP A 288 -1.29 -9.18 -8.57
N HIS A 289 -2.36 -8.61 -9.10
CA HIS A 289 -3.65 -8.49 -8.41
C HIS A 289 -4.56 -9.66 -8.80
N SER A 290 -5.27 -10.20 -7.82
CA SER A 290 -6.37 -11.16 -8.08
C SER A 290 -7.62 -10.46 -8.58
N SER A 291 -7.79 -9.18 -8.24
CA SER A 291 -8.98 -8.39 -8.56
C SER A 291 -8.59 -7.05 -9.16
N ILE A 292 -9.31 -6.70 -10.24
CA ILE A 292 -9.18 -5.43 -10.97
C ILE A 292 -9.54 -4.24 -10.07
N ALA A 293 -10.47 -4.39 -9.11
CA ALA A 293 -10.85 -3.33 -8.18
C ALA A 293 -9.65 -2.80 -7.38
N SER A 294 -8.71 -3.68 -7.02
CA SER A 294 -7.47 -3.28 -6.33
C SER A 294 -6.50 -2.53 -7.24
N ALA A 295 -6.58 -2.69 -8.56
CA ALA A 295 -5.79 -1.91 -9.53
C ALA A 295 -6.47 -0.58 -9.88
N GLY A 296 -7.80 -0.49 -9.78
CA GLY A 296 -8.56 0.74 -10.06
C GLY A 296 -8.10 1.94 -9.22
N ILE A 297 -7.59 1.70 -8.00
CA ILE A 297 -7.09 2.75 -7.10
C ILE A 297 -5.96 3.61 -7.70
N TYR A 298 -5.23 3.09 -8.70
CA TYR A 298 -4.15 3.84 -9.37
C TYR A 298 -4.69 4.78 -10.45
N ILE A 299 -5.84 4.45 -11.03
CA ILE A 299 -6.50 5.20 -12.11
C ILE A 299 -7.37 6.31 -11.53
N GLU A 300 -7.99 6.07 -10.36
CA GLU A 300 -8.89 7.03 -9.70
C GLU A 300 -8.29 8.44 -9.54
N ASN A 301 -6.97 8.58 -9.42
CA ASN A 301 -6.29 9.87 -9.18
C ASN A 301 -5.43 10.36 -10.36
N LEU A 302 -5.77 9.99 -11.60
CA LEU A 302 -5.07 10.54 -12.76
C LEU A 302 -5.36 12.04 -12.95
N PRO A 303 -4.38 12.83 -13.43
CA PRO A 303 -4.58 14.26 -13.72
C PRO A 303 -5.79 14.53 -14.61
N ASP A 304 -6.00 13.71 -15.64
CA ASP A 304 -7.15 13.79 -16.55
C ASP A 304 -8.49 13.67 -15.81
N ASN A 305 -8.54 12.85 -14.76
CA ASN A 305 -9.74 12.73 -13.91
C ASN A 305 -9.90 13.98 -13.03
N ALA A 306 -8.80 14.53 -12.50
CA ALA A 306 -8.83 15.79 -11.75
C ALA A 306 -9.29 16.97 -12.64
N GLU A 307 -8.89 17.01 -13.91
CA GLU A 307 -9.34 18.02 -14.86
C GLU A 307 -10.84 17.89 -15.16
N LYS A 308 -11.34 16.68 -15.43
CA LYS A 308 -12.78 16.42 -15.60
C LYS A 308 -13.60 16.81 -14.37
N ILE A 309 -13.10 16.48 -13.17
CA ILE A 309 -13.73 16.90 -11.91
C ILE A 309 -13.73 18.42 -11.83
N SER A 310 -12.57 19.07 -12.05
CA SER A 310 -12.42 20.52 -12.02
C SER A 310 -13.42 21.18 -12.97
N GLN A 311 -13.51 20.74 -14.23
CA GLN A 311 -14.47 21.23 -15.22
C GLN A 311 -15.92 21.06 -14.75
N ALA A 312 -16.27 19.91 -14.16
CA ALA A 312 -17.62 19.63 -13.67
C ALA A 312 -18.02 20.48 -12.45
N VAL A 313 -17.05 20.86 -11.59
CA VAL A 313 -17.33 21.62 -10.36
C VAL A 313 -17.01 23.13 -10.45
N SER A 314 -16.24 23.56 -11.47
CA SER A 314 -15.73 24.93 -11.58
C SER A 314 -16.82 25.99 -11.50
N LYS A 315 -17.91 25.81 -12.25
CA LYS A 315 -19.03 26.76 -12.25
C LYS A 315 -19.67 26.91 -10.87
N LYS A 316 -19.82 25.81 -10.11
CA LYS A 316 -20.40 25.82 -8.77
C LYS A 316 -19.46 26.44 -7.74
N LEU A 317 -18.17 26.13 -7.81
CA LEU A 317 -17.16 26.71 -6.91
C LEU A 317 -16.94 28.21 -7.19
N ALA A 318 -16.91 28.61 -8.46
CA ALA A 318 -16.83 30.03 -8.85
C ALA A 318 -18.01 30.82 -8.29
N PHE A 319 -19.24 30.30 -8.42
CA PHE A 319 -20.43 30.90 -7.82
C PHE A 319 -20.29 31.06 -6.29
N LEU A 320 -19.87 30.01 -5.57
CA LEU A 320 -19.67 30.10 -4.12
C LEU A 320 -18.59 31.14 -3.76
N ALA A 321 -17.49 31.20 -4.51
CA ALA A 321 -16.45 32.20 -4.32
C ALA A 321 -16.96 33.62 -4.55
N ASP A 322 -17.75 33.85 -5.60
CA ASP A 322 -18.39 35.15 -5.86
C ASP A 322 -19.37 35.55 -4.75
N VAL A 323 -20.09 34.58 -4.17
CA VAL A 323 -20.95 34.81 -3.00
C VAL A 323 -20.13 35.28 -1.80
N PHE A 324 -19.05 34.57 -1.45
CA PHE A 324 -18.18 34.96 -0.32
C PHE A 324 -17.48 36.30 -0.55
N LEU A 325 -17.14 36.63 -1.79
CA LEU A 325 -16.54 37.91 -2.16
C LEU A 325 -17.58 39.04 -2.29
N GLY A 326 -18.86 38.76 -2.10
CA GLY A 326 -19.94 39.74 -2.23
C GLY A 326 -20.09 40.30 -3.64
N LYS A 327 -19.73 39.52 -4.67
CA LYS A 327 -19.82 39.89 -6.09
C LYS A 327 -21.15 39.52 -6.72
N VAL A 328 -21.98 38.72 -6.04
CA VAL A 328 -23.31 38.35 -6.53
C VAL A 328 -24.31 39.46 -6.17
N GLN A 329 -24.83 40.15 -7.20
CA GLN A 329 -25.90 41.14 -7.08
C GLN A 329 -27.21 40.59 -7.68
N GLY A 330 -28.32 40.73 -6.95
CA GLY A 330 -29.69 40.44 -7.42
C GLY A 330 -29.98 38.96 -7.69
N ASP A 331 -31.20 38.68 -8.18
CA ASP A 331 -31.88 37.38 -8.42
C ASP A 331 -31.18 36.37 -9.36
N ARG A 332 -29.84 36.40 -9.45
CA ARG A 332 -29.01 35.43 -10.19
C ARG A 332 -28.86 34.08 -9.47
N ALA A 333 -29.72 33.78 -8.49
CA ALA A 333 -29.81 32.47 -7.84
C ALA A 333 -30.52 31.40 -8.69
N ASN A 334 -31.04 31.74 -9.88
CA ASN A 334 -31.87 30.84 -10.68
C ASN A 334 -31.17 29.59 -11.26
N GLY A 335 -29.84 29.47 -11.19
CA GLY A 335 -29.11 28.28 -11.65
C GLY A 335 -28.65 27.31 -10.56
N ASN A 336 -28.70 27.70 -9.29
CA ASN A 336 -28.06 26.99 -8.17
C ASN A 336 -28.97 26.85 -6.93
N HIS A 337 -30.29 26.82 -7.13
CA HIS A 337 -31.34 26.73 -6.08
C HIS A 337 -31.13 25.63 -5.01
N GLY A 338 -30.32 24.60 -5.28
CA GLY A 338 -29.99 23.55 -4.31
C GLY A 338 -28.71 23.74 -3.48
N LEU A 339 -27.86 24.73 -3.79
CA LEU A 339 -26.60 24.98 -3.07
C LEU A 339 -26.78 25.92 -1.87
N LEU A 340 -27.77 26.81 -1.94
CA LEU A 340 -28.11 27.77 -0.90
C LEU A 340 -29.54 27.49 -0.43
N THR A 341 -29.75 26.37 0.26
CA THR A 341 -31.04 26.13 0.93
C THR A 341 -31.14 27.04 2.15
N LYS A 342 -32.22 27.83 2.25
CA LYS A 342 -32.64 28.45 3.52
C LYS A 342 -32.84 27.34 4.55
N LYS A 343 -31.84 27.07 5.39
CA LYS A 343 -32.07 26.46 6.68
C LYS A 343 -32.41 27.57 7.63
N THR A 344 -33.62 27.55 8.17
CA THR A 344 -33.95 28.28 9.40
C THR A 344 -32.93 27.88 10.45
N CYS A 345 -32.00 28.78 10.77
CA CYS A 345 -31.13 28.59 11.91
C CYS A 345 -32.06 28.58 13.14
N SER A 346 -32.10 27.47 13.87
CA SER A 346 -32.62 27.51 15.24
C SER A 346 -31.83 28.59 15.98
N PRO A 347 -32.48 29.43 16.81
CA PRO A 347 -31.84 30.60 17.39
C PRO A 347 -30.57 30.13 18.11
N CYS A 348 -29.44 30.70 17.70
CA CYS A 348 -28.17 30.51 18.37
C CYS A 348 -28.38 30.93 19.83
N VAL A 349 -28.40 29.97 20.74
CA VAL A 349 -28.50 30.26 22.16
C VAL A 349 -27.19 30.94 22.57
N ASP A 350 -27.32 32.24 22.85
CA ASP A 350 -26.54 33.09 23.74
C ASP A 350 -25.02 33.06 23.67
N THR A 351 -24.45 34.15 23.11
CA THR A 351 -23.36 34.94 23.74
C THR A 351 -22.91 36.16 22.91
N SER A 352 -23.70 36.63 21.94
CA SER A 352 -23.51 37.97 21.36
C SER A 352 -24.85 38.63 21.05
N THR A 353 -25.10 39.77 21.68
CA THR A 353 -26.29 40.63 21.56
C THR A 353 -26.41 41.34 20.21
N ILE A 354 -25.60 40.99 19.22
CA ILE A 354 -25.62 41.60 17.90
C ILE A 354 -26.32 40.63 16.94
N PRO A 355 -27.54 40.94 16.49
CA PRO A 355 -28.18 40.17 15.45
C PRO A 355 -27.28 40.10 14.22
N CYS A 356 -27.20 38.96 13.54
CA CYS A 356 -26.30 38.82 12.39
C CYS A 356 -26.53 39.89 11.31
N HIS A 357 -27.76 40.40 11.18
CA HIS A 357 -28.15 41.47 10.27
C HIS A 357 -27.63 42.87 10.67
N SER A 358 -27.17 43.04 11.92
CA SER A 358 -26.61 44.28 12.46
C SER A 358 -25.07 44.32 12.38
N CYS A 359 -24.43 43.25 11.92
CA CYS A 359 -22.98 43.19 11.73
C CYS A 359 -22.56 44.01 10.50
N ILE A 360 -21.59 44.92 10.65
CA ILE A 360 -21.07 45.76 9.54
C ILE A 360 -20.49 44.95 8.37
N TYR A 361 -20.14 43.69 8.60
CA TYR A 361 -19.62 42.77 7.58
C TYR A 361 -20.71 41.87 6.97
N PHE A 362 -21.94 41.93 7.47
CA PHE A 362 -23.05 41.13 6.96
C PHE A 362 -23.56 41.71 5.63
N ARG A 363 -23.54 40.89 4.58
CA ARG A 363 -24.09 41.24 3.26
C ARG A 363 -25.23 40.28 2.92
N PRO A 364 -26.50 40.74 2.90
CA PRO A 364 -27.62 39.88 2.57
C PRO A 364 -27.54 39.43 1.11
N LEU A 365 -27.74 38.13 0.88
CA LEU A 365 -27.71 37.51 -0.45
C LEU A 365 -28.97 37.81 -1.28
N HIS A 366 -30.06 38.25 -0.64
CA HIS A 366 -31.30 38.66 -1.29
C HIS A 366 -31.64 40.05 -0.76
N ASN A 367 -31.99 40.96 -1.66
CA ASN A 367 -32.67 42.20 -1.28
C ASN A 367 -34.08 41.83 -0.83
N ASN A 368 -34.23 41.36 0.41
CA ASN A 368 -35.52 41.38 1.05
C ASN A 368 -35.88 42.86 1.26
N ALA A 369 -36.87 43.34 0.51
CA ALA A 369 -37.44 44.67 0.64
C ALA A 369 -38.11 44.95 2.01
N ASP A 370 -37.99 44.01 2.97
CA ASP A 370 -38.58 44.10 4.31
C ASP A 370 -37.61 44.62 5.39
N ASN A 371 -36.34 44.86 5.08
CA ASN A 371 -35.44 45.55 6.02
C ASN A 371 -35.57 47.08 5.86
N LYS A 372 -36.77 47.61 6.11
CA LYS A 372 -36.93 49.04 6.35
C LYS A 372 -36.32 49.36 7.72
N GLU A 373 -35.26 50.16 7.68
CA GLU A 373 -34.88 51.17 8.67
C GLU A 373 -35.35 50.93 10.10
N VAL A 374 -34.50 50.33 10.93
CA VAL A 374 -34.48 50.67 12.36
C VAL A 374 -33.50 51.83 12.51
N ILE A 375 -34.03 53.04 12.34
CA ILE A 375 -33.39 54.26 12.82
C ILE A 375 -33.49 54.21 14.34
N TYR A 376 -32.35 54.15 15.03
CA TYR A 376 -32.29 54.36 16.46
C TYR A 376 -32.10 55.87 16.72
N GLU A 377 -33.06 56.50 17.39
CA GLU A 377 -32.83 57.73 18.17
C GLU A 377 -31.93 57.45 19.37
#